data_AF-A0A8T8X2Z2-F1
#
_entry.id   AF-A0A8T8X2Z2-F1
#
_cell.length_a   1.000
_cell.length_b   1.000
_cell.length_c   1.000
_cell.angle_alpha   90.00
_cell.angle_beta   90.00
_cell.angle_gamma   90.00
#
_symmetry.space_group_name_H-M   'P 1'
#
loop_
_entity.id
_entity.type
_entity.pdbx_description
1 polymer ?
#
loop_
_entity_poly.entity_id
_entity_poly.type
_entity_poly.pdbx_seq_one_letter_code
_entity_poly.pdbx_strand_id
1 'polypeptide(L)'
;GLCKKGIKCEYLHEYNLRRMPECQSFSRSGYCPNGDDCLYQHVREEARLPPCEHYDRGFCELGPLCAKRHVRRRLCPFYLAGFCPEGKSCTDAHPRWSENLPRPTMRVEKTEEDLERERALIREEQEKEKEREREWRSERGRGGGFMRGRFRGRGRG
;
A
#
# COMPACT_ATOMS: atom_id res chain seq x y z
N GLY A 1 4.50 19.43 15.16
CA GLY A 1 5.86 20.01 15.26
C GLY A 1 6.58 19.53 16.50
N LEU A 2 7.01 18.27 16.53
CA LEU A 2 7.65 17.63 17.69
C LEU A 2 8.88 16.80 17.24
N CYS A 3 9.71 17.37 16.37
CA CYS A 3 10.94 16.70 15.92
C CYS A 3 12.13 17.10 16.80
N LYS A 4 12.79 16.11 17.43
CA LYS A 4 13.99 16.32 18.26
C LYS A 4 15.18 16.90 17.49
N LYS A 5 15.21 16.76 16.15
CA LYS A 5 16.25 17.34 15.28
C LYS A 5 15.97 18.80 14.89
N GLY A 6 14.84 19.38 15.32
CA GLY A 6 14.47 20.76 15.02
C GLY A 6 14.47 21.04 13.52
N ILE A 7 14.94 22.23 13.12
CA ILE A 7 14.98 22.69 11.71
C ILE A 7 16.05 21.94 10.89
N LYS A 8 17.01 21.26 11.55
CA LYS A 8 18.07 20.47 10.90
C LYS A 8 17.66 19.04 10.55
N CYS A 9 16.38 18.70 10.67
CA CYS A 9 15.90 17.39 10.22
C CYS A 9 15.88 17.36 8.69
N GLU A 10 16.50 16.34 8.11
CA GLU A 10 16.52 16.10 6.66
C GLU A 10 15.16 15.63 6.12
N TYR A 11 14.20 15.34 7.02
CA TYR A 11 12.87 14.87 6.67
C TYR A 11 11.84 15.99 6.71
N LEU A 12 10.83 15.88 5.84
CA LEU A 12 9.71 16.81 5.76
C LEU A 12 8.89 16.79 7.06
N HIS A 13 8.66 17.95 7.67
CA HIS A 13 7.83 18.10 8.88
C HIS A 13 6.35 18.40 8.58
N GLU A 14 5.89 18.05 7.39
CA GLU A 14 4.50 18.26 6.97
C GLU A 14 3.72 16.96 7.15
N TYR A 15 2.56 17.05 7.80
CA TYR A 15 1.63 15.93 7.89
C TYR A 15 0.85 15.82 6.58
N ASN A 16 1.36 15.02 5.65
CA ASN A 16 0.75 14.83 4.34
C ASN A 16 0.36 13.37 4.14
N LEU A 17 -0.94 13.06 4.25
CA LEU A 17 -1.49 11.71 4.11
C LEU A 17 -1.20 11.08 2.74
N ARG A 18 -0.94 11.87 1.69
CA ARG A 18 -0.61 11.34 0.34
C ARG A 18 0.81 10.81 0.24
N ARG A 19 1.68 11.17 1.18
CA ARG A 19 3.09 10.75 1.22
C ARG A 19 3.34 9.69 2.30
N MET A 20 2.31 9.31 3.06
CA MET A 20 2.42 8.28 4.08
C MET A 20 2.47 6.90 3.42
N PRO A 21 3.29 5.95 3.89
CA PRO A 21 3.32 4.62 3.31
C PRO A 21 1.98 3.91 3.48
N GLU A 22 1.79 2.86 2.67
CA GLU A 22 0.61 2.02 2.72
C GLU A 22 0.51 1.27 4.06
N CYS A 23 -0.71 1.11 4.56
CA CYS A 23 -0.96 0.35 5.77
C CYS A 23 -0.69 -1.13 5.51
N GLN A 24 0.32 -1.69 6.18
CA GLN A 24 0.66 -3.12 6.04
C GLN A 24 -0.49 -4.03 6.47
N SER A 25 -1.22 -3.67 7.54
CA SER A 25 -2.38 -4.44 8.00
C SER A 25 -3.48 -4.46 6.94
N PHE A 26 -3.90 -3.28 6.47
CA PHE A 26 -4.93 -3.18 5.44
C PHE A 26 -4.52 -3.83 4.11
N SER A 27 -3.27 -3.65 3.68
CA SER A 27 -2.78 -4.26 2.43
C SER A 27 -2.71 -5.79 2.48
N ARG A 28 -2.56 -6.40 3.66
CA ARG A 28 -2.50 -7.86 3.81
C ARG A 28 -3.86 -8.47 4.06
N SER A 29 -4.62 -7.95 5.02
CA SER A 29 -5.89 -8.55 5.47
C SER A 29 -7.14 -7.87 4.92
N GLY A 30 -7.00 -6.73 4.23
CA GLY A 30 -8.13 -5.87 3.86
C GLY A 30 -8.79 -5.16 5.07
N TYR A 31 -8.23 -5.29 6.27
CA TYR A 31 -8.80 -4.77 7.51
C TYR A 31 -7.73 -4.13 8.40
N CYS A 32 -7.98 -2.90 8.83
CA CYS A 32 -7.15 -2.22 9.82
C CYS A 32 -7.95 -2.02 11.11
N PRO A 33 -7.40 -2.35 12.29
CA PRO A 33 -8.07 -2.08 13.57
C PRO A 33 -8.26 -0.58 13.85
N ASN A 34 -7.46 0.28 13.22
CA ASN A 34 -7.59 1.73 13.33
C ASN A 34 -8.66 2.31 12.38
N GLY A 35 -9.27 1.47 11.52
CA GLY A 35 -10.31 1.91 10.59
C GLY A 35 -9.88 3.08 9.70
N ASP A 36 -10.78 4.02 9.46
CA ASP A 36 -10.53 5.19 8.59
C ASP A 36 -9.63 6.26 9.22
N ASP A 37 -9.41 6.21 10.54
CA ASP A 37 -8.48 7.10 11.27
C ASP A 37 -7.02 6.61 11.23
N CYS A 38 -6.73 5.59 10.41
CA CYS A 38 -5.39 5.08 10.24
C CYS A 38 -4.48 6.16 9.62
N LEU A 39 -3.32 6.37 10.24
CA LEU A 39 -2.29 7.28 9.71
C LEU A 39 -1.74 6.83 8.35
N TYR A 40 -1.83 5.53 8.04
CA TYR A 40 -1.29 4.94 6.82
C TYR A 40 -2.33 4.82 5.71
N GLN A 41 -1.87 4.79 4.45
CA GLN A 41 -2.79 4.79 3.32
C GLN A 41 -3.47 3.42 3.13
N HIS A 42 -4.80 3.43 3.05
CA HIS A 42 -5.62 2.27 2.69
C HIS A 42 -5.83 2.21 1.17
N VAL A 43 -4.95 1.48 0.48
CA VAL A 43 -5.07 1.25 -0.97
C VAL A 43 -5.78 -0.07 -1.21
N ARG A 44 -6.87 -0.05 -1.98
CA ARG A 44 -7.58 -1.27 -2.37
C ARG A 44 -6.82 -2.02 -3.46
N GLU A 45 -6.97 -3.34 -3.48
CA GLU A 45 -6.29 -4.21 -4.44
C GLU A 45 -6.61 -3.83 -5.90
N GLU A 46 -7.84 -3.40 -6.20
CA GLU A 46 -8.23 -3.01 -7.56
C GLU A 46 -7.48 -1.77 -8.05
N ALA A 47 -7.10 -0.87 -7.15
CA ALA A 47 -6.32 0.32 -7.48
C ALA A 47 -4.85 -0.01 -7.78
N ARG A 48 -4.36 -1.16 -7.28
CA ARG A 48 -2.99 -1.67 -7.50
C ARG A 48 -2.84 -2.38 -8.85
N LEU A 49 -3.93 -2.79 -9.47
CA LEU A 49 -3.90 -3.47 -10.76
C LEU A 49 -3.27 -2.57 -11.84
N PRO A 50 -2.35 -3.12 -12.66
CA PRO A 50 -1.75 -2.37 -13.76
C PRO A 50 -2.84 -1.95 -14.76
N PRO A 51 -2.67 -0.79 -15.43
CA PRO A 51 -3.60 -0.37 -16.47
C PRO A 51 -3.63 -1.38 -17.62
N CYS A 52 -4.80 -1.54 -18.23
CA CYS A 52 -4.99 -2.44 -19.35
C CYS A 52 -4.50 -1.81 -20.66
N GLU A 53 -3.46 -2.40 -21.24
CA GLU A 53 -2.88 -1.95 -22.51
C GLU A 53 -3.88 -2.01 -23.68
N HIS A 54 -4.81 -2.97 -23.68
CA HIS A 54 -5.87 -3.03 -24.70
C HIS A 54 -6.83 -1.86 -24.55
N TYR A 55 -7.28 -1.58 -23.33
CA TYR A 55 -8.18 -0.48 -23.06
C TYR A 55 -7.54 0.89 -23.32
N ASP A 56 -6.23 1.03 -23.10
CA ASP A 56 -5.47 2.24 -23.45
C ASP A 56 -5.44 2.50 -24.97
N ARG A 57 -5.62 1.47 -25.81
CA ARG A 57 -5.85 1.63 -27.28
C ARG A 57 -7.28 2.05 -27.63
N GLY A 58 -8.17 2.10 -26.64
CA GLY A 58 -9.57 2.48 -26.77
C GLY A 58 -10.56 1.33 -26.58
N PHE A 59 -10.13 0.06 -26.71
CA PHE A 59 -11.03 -1.08 -26.60
C PHE A 59 -10.34 -2.33 -26.03
N CYS A 60 -10.99 -2.95 -25.04
CA CYS A 60 -10.60 -4.24 -24.48
C CYS A 60 -11.75 -5.23 -24.68
N GLU A 61 -11.46 -6.38 -25.28
CA GLU A 61 -12.43 -7.43 -25.61
C GLU A 61 -13.16 -7.99 -24.39
N LEU A 62 -12.48 -8.02 -23.24
CA LEU A 62 -13.05 -8.55 -21.98
C LEU A 62 -13.91 -7.56 -21.22
N GLY A 63 -13.90 -6.27 -21.61
CA GLY A 63 -14.69 -5.23 -20.93
C GLY A 63 -14.50 -5.24 -19.40
N PRO A 64 -15.59 -5.25 -18.60
CA PRO A 64 -15.49 -5.20 -17.13
C PRO A 64 -14.85 -6.45 -16.51
N LEU A 65 -14.73 -7.54 -17.26
CA LEU A 65 -14.16 -8.80 -16.81
C LEU A 65 -12.63 -8.84 -17.01
N CYS A 66 -11.99 -7.77 -17.44
CA CYS A 66 -10.53 -7.76 -17.60
C CYS A 66 -9.82 -7.82 -16.24
N ALA A 67 -8.76 -8.63 -16.15
CA ALA A 67 -7.89 -8.70 -14.96
C ALA A 67 -7.10 -7.40 -14.73
N LYS A 68 -6.88 -6.60 -15.78
CA LYS A 68 -6.16 -5.32 -15.70
C LYS A 68 -7.15 -4.16 -15.51
N ARG A 69 -6.69 -3.05 -14.92
CA ARG A 69 -7.53 -1.89 -14.62
C ARG A 69 -7.86 -1.09 -15.89
N HIS A 70 -9.14 -0.81 -16.11
CA HIS A 70 -9.59 0.07 -17.20
C HIS A 70 -9.65 1.52 -16.71
N VAL A 71 -8.79 2.38 -17.26
CA VAL A 71 -8.75 3.82 -16.95
C VAL A 71 -9.29 4.61 -18.13
N ARG A 72 -10.50 5.18 -17.99
CA ARG A 72 -11.10 5.98 -19.05
C ARG A 72 -10.36 7.31 -19.19
N ARG A 73 -9.78 7.56 -20.36
CA ARG A 73 -9.15 8.83 -20.72
C ARG A 73 -9.88 9.46 -21.91
N ARG A 74 -9.87 10.80 -22.00
CA ARG A 74 -10.34 11.49 -23.21
C ARG A 74 -9.26 11.39 -24.28
N LEU A 75 -9.64 10.92 -25.47
CA LEU A 75 -8.74 10.84 -26.62
C LEU A 75 -8.58 12.23 -27.24
N CYS A 76 -7.36 12.62 -27.59
CA CYS A 76 -7.11 13.90 -28.25
C CYS A 76 -7.73 13.90 -29.65
N PRO A 77 -8.68 14.79 -29.97
CA PRO A 77 -9.27 14.86 -31.31
C PRO A 77 -8.23 15.18 -32.39
N PHE A 78 -7.27 16.05 -32.10
CA PHE A 78 -6.21 16.45 -33.04
C PHE A 78 -5.22 15.32 -33.33
N TYR A 79 -4.87 14.53 -32.32
CA TYR A 79 -4.04 13.34 -32.52
C TYR A 79 -4.75 12.28 -33.35
N LEU A 80 -6.05 12.07 -33.13
CA LEU A 80 -6.86 11.19 -33.96
C LEU A 80 -6.98 11.70 -35.41
N ALA A 81 -6.97 13.02 -35.60
CA ALA A 81 -6.91 13.65 -36.93
C ALA A 81 -5.51 13.54 -37.59
N GLY A 82 -4.52 12.99 -36.89
CA GLY A 82 -3.18 12.68 -37.41
C GLY A 82 -2.04 13.52 -36.82
N PHE A 83 -2.33 14.70 -36.25
CA PHE A 83 -1.30 15.56 -35.68
C PHE A 83 -1.84 16.43 -34.53
N CYS A 84 -1.21 16.31 -33.36
CA CYS A 84 -1.48 17.17 -32.21
C CYS A 84 -0.36 18.21 -32.06
N PRO A 85 -0.66 19.53 -32.06
CA PRO A 85 0.34 20.58 -31.92
C PRO A 85 1.02 20.57 -30.54
N GLU A 86 0.37 20.04 -29.51
CA GLU A 86 0.94 19.89 -28.16
C GLU A 86 1.86 18.66 -28.03
N GLY A 87 1.93 17.80 -29.05
CA GLY A 87 2.85 16.66 -29.09
C GLY A 87 2.73 15.74 -27.88
N LYS A 88 3.83 15.52 -27.15
CA LYS A 88 3.86 14.60 -25.99
C LYS A 88 3.36 15.25 -24.69
N SER A 89 3.24 16.57 -24.66
CA SER A 89 2.76 17.32 -23.49
C SER A 89 1.25 17.55 -23.50
N CYS A 90 0.53 16.96 -24.46
CA CYS A 90 -0.91 17.11 -24.55
C CYS A 90 -1.62 16.58 -23.30
N THR A 91 -2.62 17.32 -22.83
CA THR A 91 -3.45 16.94 -21.68
C THR A 91 -4.36 15.74 -21.99
N ASP A 92 -4.74 15.59 -23.26
CA ASP A 92 -5.55 14.48 -23.75
C ASP A 92 -4.70 13.26 -24.09
N ALA A 93 -5.33 12.07 -24.07
CA ALA A 93 -4.63 10.82 -24.32
C ALA A 93 -4.29 10.64 -25.81
N HIS A 94 -3.03 10.28 -26.06
CA HIS A 94 -2.51 9.85 -27.35
C HIS A 94 -2.29 8.33 -27.33
N PRO A 95 -3.17 7.52 -27.95
CA PRO A 95 -3.00 6.07 -27.99
C PRO A 95 -1.70 5.67 -28.69
N ARG A 96 -1.05 4.65 -28.13
CA ARG A 96 0.08 3.97 -28.76
C ARG A 96 -0.37 2.59 -29.19
N TRP A 97 -0.38 2.36 -30.50
CA TRP A 97 -0.67 1.04 -31.05
C TRP A 97 0.63 0.23 -31.13
N SER A 98 0.87 -0.62 -30.12
CA SER A 98 1.88 -1.66 -30.18
C SER A 98 1.27 -2.94 -30.76
N GLU A 99 1.96 -3.56 -31.72
CA GLU A 99 1.47 -4.76 -32.42
C GLU A 99 1.61 -6.05 -31.57
N ASN A 100 2.57 -6.08 -30.64
CA ASN A 100 2.90 -7.28 -29.86
C ASN A 100 2.31 -7.24 -28.43
N LEU A 101 0.99 -7.18 -28.30
CA LEU A 101 0.33 -7.27 -26.99
C LEU A 101 -0.20 -8.69 -26.74
N PRO A 102 0.06 -9.30 -25.57
CA PRO A 102 -0.51 -10.60 -25.22
C PRO A 102 -2.02 -10.48 -25.10
N ARG A 103 -2.77 -11.57 -25.31
CA ARG A 103 -4.24 -11.54 -25.16
C ARG A 103 -4.64 -11.12 -23.73
N PRO A 104 -5.70 -10.31 -23.59
CA PRO A 104 -6.18 -9.90 -22.28
C PRO A 104 -6.72 -11.13 -21.53
N THR A 105 -6.52 -11.16 -20.21
CA THR A 105 -6.97 -12.25 -19.34
C THR A 105 -8.18 -11.81 -18.52
N MET A 106 -9.07 -12.77 -18.25
CA MET A 106 -10.25 -12.56 -17.41
C MET A 106 -9.84 -12.40 -15.95
N ARG A 107 -10.52 -11.50 -15.23
CA ARG A 107 -10.37 -11.34 -13.78
C ARG A 107 -10.90 -12.61 -13.12
N VAL A 108 -10.05 -13.28 -12.37
CA VAL A 108 -10.46 -14.38 -11.50
C VAL A 108 -10.84 -13.76 -10.16
N GLU A 109 -12.13 -13.73 -9.86
CA GLU A 109 -12.63 -13.34 -8.54
C GLU A 109 -12.46 -14.53 -7.60
N LYS A 110 -11.82 -14.31 -6.45
CA LYS A 110 -11.75 -15.31 -5.38
C LYS A 110 -13.16 -15.51 -4.82
N THR A 111 -13.54 -16.75 -4.54
CA THR A 111 -14.84 -17.03 -3.90
C THR A 111 -14.88 -16.45 -2.48
N GLU A 112 -16.06 -16.20 -1.93
CA GLU A 112 -16.20 -15.72 -0.55
C GLU A 112 -15.51 -16.68 0.43
N GLU A 113 -15.64 -17.98 0.21
CA GLU A 113 -14.96 -18.99 1.02
C GLU A 113 -13.43 -18.91 0.91
N ASP A 114 -12.87 -18.65 -0.27
CA ASP A 114 -11.43 -18.46 -0.45
C ASP A 114 -10.93 -17.23 0.30
N LEU A 115 -11.69 -16.13 0.23
CA LEU A 115 -11.38 -14.90 0.95
C LEU A 115 -11.46 -15.10 2.47
N GLU A 116 -12.44 -15.86 2.96
CA GLU A 116 -12.56 -16.21 4.38
C GLU A 116 -11.41 -17.10 4.85
N ARG A 117 -11.04 -18.13 4.07
CA ARG A 117 -9.87 -18.98 4.35
C ARG A 117 -8.59 -18.15 4.44
N GLU A 118 -8.35 -17.26 3.48
CA GLU A 118 -7.18 -16.37 3.47
C GLU A 118 -7.17 -15.43 4.68
N ARG A 119 -8.32 -14.82 5.02
CA ARG A 119 -8.46 -13.97 6.23
C ARG A 119 -8.20 -14.75 7.52
N ALA A 120 -8.64 -16.00 7.60
CA ALA A 120 -8.42 -16.88 8.75
C ALA A 120 -6.92 -17.22 8.90
N LEU A 121 -6.24 -17.57 7.82
CA LEU A 121 -4.79 -17.82 7.81
C LEU A 121 -3.98 -16.60 8.26
N ILE A 122 -4.34 -15.42 7.76
CA ILE A 122 -3.68 -14.16 8.16
C ILE A 122 -3.90 -13.88 9.65
N ARG A 123 -5.10 -14.12 10.18
CA ARG A 123 -5.38 -13.96 11.61
C ARG A 123 -4.56 -14.92 12.46
N GLU A 124 -4.48 -16.19 12.07
CA GLU A 124 -3.70 -17.21 12.76
C GLU A 124 -2.19 -16.87 12.76
N GLU A 125 -1.66 -16.40 11.63
CA GLU A 125 -0.25 -15.98 11.53
C GLU A 125 0.05 -14.79 12.46
N GLN A 126 -0.85 -13.81 12.53
CA GLN A 126 -0.73 -12.66 13.44
C GLN A 126 -0.79 -13.08 14.91
N GLU A 127 -1.62 -14.07 15.27
CA GLU A 127 -1.68 -14.62 16.62
C GLU A 127 -0.38 -15.33 17.00
N LYS A 128 0.15 -16.17 16.10
CA LYS A 128 1.46 -16.83 16.27
C LYS A 128 2.60 -15.82 16.39
N GLU A 129 2.56 -14.73 15.62
CA GLU A 129 3.56 -13.66 15.73
C GLU A 129 3.51 -12.95 17.09
N LYS A 130 2.30 -12.62 17.57
CA LYS A 130 2.10 -12.03 18.90
C LYS A 130 2.54 -12.97 20.02
N GLU A 131 2.30 -14.27 19.88
CA GLU A 131 2.76 -15.27 20.83
C GLU A 131 4.29 -15.34 20.88
N ARG A 132 4.95 -15.45 19.72
CA ARG A 132 6.43 -15.38 19.63
C ARG A 132 6.99 -14.10 20.26
N GLU A 133 6.34 -12.96 20.07
CA GLU A 133 6.75 -11.70 20.70
C GLU A 133 6.59 -11.74 22.23
N ARG A 134 5.49 -12.32 22.74
CA ARG A 134 5.27 -12.52 24.19
C ARG A 134 6.30 -13.45 24.80
N GLU A 135 6.60 -14.57 24.14
CA GLU A 135 7.63 -15.53 24.54
C GLU A 135 9.00 -14.86 24.59
N TRP A 136 9.41 -14.20 23.51
CA TRP A 136 10.67 -13.46 23.44
C TRP A 136 10.79 -12.40 24.55
N ARG A 137 9.69 -11.69 24.84
CA ARG A 137 9.64 -10.70 25.93
C ARG A 137 9.73 -11.36 27.31
N SER A 138 9.13 -12.53 27.48
CA SER A 138 9.21 -13.34 28.71
C SER A 138 10.63 -13.87 28.94
N GLU A 139 11.30 -14.36 27.90
CA GLU A 139 12.67 -14.88 27.97
C GLU A 139 13.70 -13.78 28.28
N ARG A 140 13.61 -12.61 27.62
CA ARG A 140 14.45 -11.45 27.99
C ARG A 140 14.11 -10.88 29.38
N GLY A 141 12.87 -11.04 29.83
CA GLY A 141 12.44 -10.68 31.18
C GLY A 141 13.03 -11.58 32.27
N ARG A 142 13.44 -12.81 31.95
CA ARG A 142 14.07 -13.75 32.90
C ARG A 142 15.60 -13.61 33.01
N GLY A 143 16.26 -12.87 32.12
CA GLY A 143 17.72 -12.71 32.09
C GLY A 143 18.28 -11.43 32.72
N GLY A 144 17.46 -10.62 33.40
CA GLY A 144 17.81 -9.28 33.87
C GLY A 144 17.96 -9.12 35.37
N GLY A 145 18.67 -10.03 36.05
CA GLY A 145 19.06 -9.88 37.44
C GLY A 145 20.17 -8.84 37.62
N PHE A 146 19.91 -7.57 37.30
CA PHE A 146 20.85 -6.48 37.63
C PHE A 146 20.56 -5.98 39.04
N MET A 147 21.57 -6.14 39.90
CA MET A 147 21.63 -5.72 41.29
C MET A 147 20.86 -4.41 41.56
N ARG A 148 19.90 -4.47 42.50
CA ARG A 148 19.52 -3.29 43.28
C ARG A 148 20.69 -2.90 44.16
N GLY A 149 21.64 -2.17 43.57
CA GLY A 149 22.70 -1.47 44.28
C GLY A 149 22.09 -0.48 45.26
N ARG A 150 22.08 -0.87 46.52
CA ARG A 150 21.69 -0.07 47.69
C ARG A 150 22.68 1.08 47.87
N PHE A 151 22.51 2.19 47.15
CA PHE A 151 23.23 3.43 47.46
C PHE A 151 22.56 4.11 48.66
N ARG A 152 22.99 3.75 49.87
CA ARG A 152 22.78 4.56 51.08
C ARG A 152 23.75 5.74 51.02
N GLY A 153 23.34 6.85 50.39
CA GLY A 153 23.99 8.15 50.55
C GLY A 153 23.51 8.82 51.84
N ARG A 154 24.23 8.60 52.95
CA ARG A 154 23.99 9.29 54.22
C ARG A 154 24.74 10.63 54.17
N GLY A 155 23.99 11.73 54.18
CA GLY A 155 24.54 13.07 54.40
C GLY A 155 25.12 13.23 55.81
N ARG A 156 26.29 13.87 55.87
CA ARG A 156 26.95 14.58 56.99
C ARG A 156 28.39 14.81 56.51
N GLY A 157 29.02 15.97 56.64
CA GLY A 157 28.69 17.26 57.26
C GLY A 157 29.77 18.24 56.82
#